data_AF-V9DLG8-F1
#
_entry.id   AF-V9DLG8-F1
#
_cell.length_a   1.000
_cell.length_b   1.000
_cell.length_c   1.000
_cell.angle_alpha   90.00
_cell.angle_beta   90.00
_cell.angle_gamma   90.00
#
_symmetry.space_group_name_H-M   'P 1'
#
loop_
_entity.id
_entity.type
_entity.pdbx_description
1 polymer ?
#
loop_
_entity_poly.entity_id
_entity_poly.type
_entity_poly.pdbx_seq_one_letter_code
_entity_poly.pdbx_strand_id
1 'polypeptide(L)'
;MATEKSKSTDQARVRATALRQAKDIEDRKKLQTRIADLVVEAFDLPSRSDADPANPDPADASLFRHCLSLFQASDLDDLIYERNVDNRCGYALCSRPNQKLAHGGEKVWNRKGGKDFKLINRTELEKWCSKSCQERTAFVRAQLGTEPAWLRIIRAVDIKLLDELDADSLTKSFKVDPGSECRPMSLGK
;
A
#
# COMPACT_ATOMS: atom_id res chain seq x y z
N MET A 1 -58.54 7.37 -0.56
CA MET A 1 -57.75 7.55 -1.80
C MET A 1 -56.45 8.34 -1.60
N ALA A 2 -56.38 9.41 -0.79
CA ALA A 2 -55.12 10.15 -0.58
C ALA A 2 -54.04 9.35 0.19
N THR A 3 -54.46 8.50 1.12
CA THR A 3 -53.58 7.68 2.00
C THR A 3 -52.93 6.49 1.29
N GLU A 4 -53.58 5.90 0.28
CA GLU A 4 -53.02 4.78 -0.50
C GLU A 4 -51.96 5.27 -1.49
N LYS A 5 -52.17 6.46 -2.06
CA LYS A 5 -51.22 7.10 -2.96
C LYS A 5 -49.94 7.53 -2.22
N SER A 6 -50.05 8.02 -0.97
CA SER A 6 -48.88 8.37 -0.15
C SER A 6 -48.06 7.14 0.27
N LYS A 7 -48.73 6.04 0.64
CA LYS A 7 -48.07 4.77 1.01
C LYS A 7 -47.32 4.14 -0.15
N SER A 8 -47.87 4.23 -1.36
CA SER A 8 -47.22 3.76 -2.60
C SER A 8 -45.96 4.59 -2.94
N THR A 9 -46.01 5.92 -2.79
CA THR A 9 -44.84 6.77 -3.01
C THR A 9 -43.72 6.53 -2.00
N ASP A 10 -44.07 6.25 -0.74
CA ASP A 10 -43.08 5.93 0.29
C ASP A 10 -42.40 4.57 0.02
N GLN A 11 -43.17 3.56 -0.40
CA GLN A 11 -42.60 2.27 -0.81
C GLN A 11 -41.67 2.40 -2.02
N ALA A 12 -42.02 3.22 -3.01
CA ALA A 12 -41.17 3.47 -4.17
C ALA A 12 -39.85 4.16 -3.76
N ARG A 13 -39.89 5.13 -2.85
CA ARG A 13 -38.69 5.79 -2.31
C ARG A 13 -37.81 4.83 -1.53
N VAL A 14 -38.39 4.02 -0.64
CA VAL A 14 -37.64 3.00 0.13
C VAL A 14 -36.96 2.00 -0.81
N ARG A 15 -37.70 1.51 -1.82
CA ARG A 15 -37.15 0.60 -2.84
C ARG A 15 -35.99 1.24 -3.61
N ALA A 16 -36.14 2.50 -4.04
CA ALA A 16 -35.09 3.21 -4.76
C ALA A 16 -33.81 3.37 -3.90
N THR A 17 -33.97 3.71 -2.62
CA THR A 17 -32.85 3.78 -1.68
C THR A 17 -32.17 2.42 -1.49
N ALA A 18 -32.96 1.36 -1.28
CA ALA A 18 -32.43 0.00 -1.11
C ALA A 18 -31.64 -0.48 -2.35
N LEU A 19 -32.15 -0.19 -3.56
CA LEU A 19 -31.45 -0.52 -4.80
C LEU A 19 -30.14 0.25 -4.96
N ARG A 20 -30.12 1.54 -4.61
CA ARG A 20 -28.88 2.34 -4.61
C ARG A 20 -27.84 1.74 -3.65
N GLN A 21 -28.24 1.45 -2.41
CA GLN A 21 -27.35 0.85 -1.42
C GLN A 21 -26.84 -0.53 -1.85
N ALA A 22 -27.71 -1.35 -2.43
CA ALA A 22 -27.33 -2.66 -2.95
C ALA A 22 -26.24 -2.54 -4.04
N LYS A 23 -26.41 -1.58 -4.95
CA LYS A 23 -25.42 -1.29 -6.00
C LYS A 23 -24.09 -0.81 -5.41
N ASP A 24 -24.14 0.12 -4.45
CA ASP A 24 -22.92 0.62 -3.79
C ASP A 24 -22.15 -0.51 -3.10
N ILE A 25 -22.85 -1.46 -2.47
CA ILE A 25 -22.24 -2.65 -1.84
C ILE A 25 -21.64 -3.58 -2.89
N GLU A 26 -22.36 -3.83 -3.98
CA GLU A 26 -21.90 -4.68 -5.07
C GLU A 26 -20.61 -4.12 -5.70
N ASP A 27 -20.58 -2.81 -5.96
CA ASP A 27 -19.42 -2.14 -6.55
C ASP A 27 -18.20 -2.18 -5.61
N ARG A 28 -18.41 -2.03 -4.29
CA ARG A 28 -17.34 -2.22 -3.29
C ARG A 28 -16.78 -3.64 -3.30
N LYS A 29 -17.65 -4.66 -3.37
CA LYS A 29 -17.22 -6.06 -3.42
C LYS A 29 -16.43 -6.37 -4.69
N LYS A 30 -16.88 -5.88 -5.84
CA LYS A 30 -16.14 -6.02 -7.11
C LYS A 30 -14.72 -5.45 -6.99
N LEU A 31 -14.58 -4.29 -6.35
CA LEU A 31 -13.27 -3.68 -6.15
C LEU A 31 -12.40 -4.47 -5.17
N GLN A 32 -12.97 -4.98 -4.08
CA GLN A 32 -12.26 -5.87 -3.14
C GLN A 32 -11.74 -7.14 -3.83
N THR A 33 -12.56 -7.76 -4.68
CA THR A 33 -12.13 -8.91 -5.49
C THR A 33 -10.95 -8.52 -6.40
N ARG A 34 -11.02 -7.38 -7.07
CA ARG A 34 -9.91 -6.91 -7.92
C ARG A 34 -8.62 -6.68 -7.13
N ILE A 35 -8.71 -6.14 -5.90
CA ILE A 35 -7.52 -5.95 -5.04
C ILE A 35 -6.92 -7.30 -4.67
N ALA A 36 -7.74 -8.30 -4.32
CA ALA A 36 -7.26 -9.64 -4.04
C ALA A 36 -6.53 -10.26 -5.25
N ASP A 37 -7.08 -10.09 -6.47
CA ASP A 37 -6.40 -10.53 -7.70
C ASP A 37 -5.03 -9.85 -7.86
N LEU A 38 -4.94 -8.55 -7.58
CA LEU A 38 -3.68 -7.81 -7.65
C LEU A 38 -2.65 -8.25 -6.61
N VAL A 39 -3.08 -8.71 -5.43
CA VAL A 39 -2.19 -9.34 -4.44
C VAL A 39 -1.61 -10.64 -4.99
N VAL A 40 -2.43 -11.45 -5.67
CA VAL A 40 -1.95 -12.68 -6.34
C VAL A 40 -0.99 -12.34 -7.48
N GLU A 41 -1.32 -11.36 -8.33
CA GLU A 41 -0.43 -10.90 -9.40
C GLU A 41 0.93 -10.42 -8.84
N ALA A 42 0.94 -9.70 -7.71
CA ALA A 42 2.16 -9.23 -7.06
C ALA A 42 2.92 -10.33 -6.29
N PHE A 43 2.24 -11.40 -5.87
CA PHE A 43 2.85 -12.53 -5.19
C PHE A 43 3.81 -13.30 -6.11
N ASP A 44 3.48 -13.43 -7.39
CA ASP A 44 4.29 -14.15 -8.36
C ASP A 44 5.57 -13.41 -8.78
N LEU A 45 5.70 -12.13 -8.43
CA LEU A 45 6.91 -11.36 -8.66
C LEU A 45 8.09 -11.82 -7.76
N PRO A 46 9.34 -11.61 -8.19
CA PRO A 46 9.74 -11.24 -9.55
C PRO A 46 9.63 -12.43 -10.51
N SER A 47 9.45 -12.15 -11.81
CA SER A 47 9.32 -13.18 -12.85
C SER A 47 10.59 -14.04 -13.00
N ARG A 48 11.74 -13.49 -12.59
CA ARG A 48 13.05 -14.15 -12.63
C ARG A 48 13.58 -14.47 -11.25
N SER A 49 14.13 -15.67 -11.08
CA SER A 49 14.74 -16.12 -9.83
C SER A 49 16.05 -15.38 -9.46
N ASP A 50 16.72 -14.78 -10.43
CA ASP A 50 17.97 -14.03 -10.27
C ASP A 50 17.77 -12.50 -10.26
N ALA A 51 16.53 -12.02 -10.17
CA ALA A 51 16.23 -10.59 -10.19
C ALA A 51 16.89 -9.84 -9.03
N ASP A 52 17.50 -8.70 -9.35
CA ASP A 52 18.04 -7.79 -8.35
C ASP A 52 16.92 -6.92 -7.76
N PRO A 53 16.63 -6.99 -6.46
CA PRO A 53 15.61 -6.15 -5.84
C PRO A 53 15.93 -4.64 -5.89
N ALA A 54 17.19 -4.24 -6.12
CA ALA A 54 17.56 -2.83 -6.30
C ALA A 54 17.35 -2.35 -7.74
N ASN A 55 17.40 -3.27 -8.71
CA ASN A 55 17.25 -2.98 -10.13
C ASN A 55 16.36 -4.06 -10.77
N PRO A 56 15.05 -4.03 -10.48
CA PRO A 56 14.09 -5.01 -10.99
C PRO A 56 13.94 -4.90 -12.52
N ASP A 57 13.41 -5.95 -13.14
CA ASP A 57 13.00 -5.86 -14.54
C ASP A 57 11.94 -4.75 -14.71
N PRO A 58 12.04 -3.90 -15.74
CA PRO A 58 11.06 -2.84 -15.98
C PRO A 58 9.62 -3.33 -16.04
N ALA A 59 9.37 -4.54 -16.56
CA ALA A 59 8.04 -5.12 -16.62
C ALA A 59 7.51 -5.48 -15.22
N ASP A 60 8.34 -6.11 -14.39
CA ASP A 60 8.02 -6.47 -13.00
C ASP A 60 7.79 -5.20 -12.16
N ALA A 61 8.62 -4.17 -12.34
CA ALA A 61 8.46 -2.88 -11.67
C ALA A 61 7.14 -2.19 -12.05
N SER A 62 6.81 -2.17 -13.35
CA SER A 62 5.55 -1.61 -13.85
C SER A 62 4.34 -2.38 -13.35
N LEU A 63 4.38 -3.72 -13.33
CA LEU A 63 3.31 -4.54 -12.75
C LEU A 63 3.16 -4.28 -11.26
N PHE A 64 4.26 -4.22 -10.51
CA PHE A 64 4.20 -3.94 -9.08
C PHE A 64 3.57 -2.57 -8.79
N ARG A 65 3.96 -1.51 -9.53
CA ARG A 65 3.32 -0.19 -9.42
C ARG A 65 1.83 -0.24 -9.75
N HIS A 66 1.45 -1.02 -10.76
CA HIS A 66 0.04 -1.22 -11.12
C HIS A 66 -0.75 -1.83 -9.94
N CYS A 67 -0.25 -2.91 -9.34
CA CYS A 67 -0.88 -3.53 -8.17
C CYS A 67 -1.03 -2.52 -7.02
N LEU A 68 0.06 -1.82 -6.69
CA LEU A 68 0.09 -0.88 -5.56
C LEU A 68 -0.86 0.32 -5.73
N SER A 69 -1.27 0.66 -6.96
CA SER A 69 -2.19 1.77 -7.22
C SER A 69 -3.54 1.65 -6.49
N LEU A 70 -4.00 0.42 -6.24
CA LEU A 70 -5.23 0.14 -5.52
C LEU A 70 -5.00 -0.32 -4.07
N PHE A 71 -3.77 -0.64 -3.69
CA PHE A 71 -3.47 -1.17 -2.36
C PHE A 71 -3.70 -0.12 -1.26
N GLN A 72 -4.10 -0.63 -0.11
CA GLN A 72 -3.90 -0.03 1.20
C GLN A 72 -2.68 -0.67 1.87
N ALA A 73 -2.28 -0.09 3.01
CA ALA A 73 -1.22 -0.65 3.82
C ALA A 73 -1.50 -2.08 4.31
N SER A 74 -2.79 -2.44 4.50
CA SER A 74 -3.21 -3.80 4.84
C SER A 74 -3.01 -4.78 3.69
N ASP A 75 -3.36 -4.41 2.46
CA ASP A 75 -3.20 -5.29 1.29
C ASP A 75 -1.72 -5.59 1.03
N LEU A 76 -0.84 -4.60 1.29
CA LEU A 76 0.61 -4.81 1.27
C LEU A 76 1.07 -5.75 2.41
N ASP A 77 0.48 -5.65 3.60
CA ASP A 77 0.78 -6.56 4.71
C ASP A 77 0.34 -8.00 4.39
N ASP A 78 -0.82 -8.17 3.75
CA ASP A 78 -1.33 -9.46 3.28
C ASP A 78 -0.39 -10.06 2.23
N LEU A 79 0.07 -9.26 1.26
CA LEU A 79 1.10 -9.69 0.29
C LEU A 79 2.39 -10.15 0.99
N ILE A 80 2.88 -9.39 1.96
CA ILE A 80 4.09 -9.75 2.73
C ILE A 80 3.86 -11.08 3.47
N TYR A 81 2.69 -11.23 4.09
CA TYR A 81 2.31 -12.44 4.81
C TYR A 81 2.31 -13.67 3.90
N GLU A 82 1.57 -13.63 2.79
CA GLU A 82 1.46 -14.75 1.83
C GLU A 82 2.85 -15.16 1.32
N ARG A 83 3.69 -14.18 0.94
CA ARG A 83 5.07 -14.44 0.52
C ARG A 83 5.90 -15.12 1.61
N ASN A 84 5.75 -14.71 2.87
CA ASN A 84 6.49 -15.30 3.97
C ASN A 84 6.04 -16.72 4.30
N VAL A 85 4.76 -17.05 4.11
CA VAL A 85 4.24 -18.42 4.19
C VAL A 85 4.94 -19.30 3.15
N ASP A 86 5.17 -18.78 1.94
CA ASP A 86 5.95 -19.45 0.87
C ASP A 86 7.48 -19.31 1.04
N ASN A 87 7.97 -18.89 2.20
CA ASN A 87 9.40 -18.68 2.50
C ASN A 87 10.12 -17.68 1.58
N ARG A 88 9.38 -16.76 0.95
CA ARG A 88 9.94 -15.65 0.16
C ARG A 88 10.09 -14.40 1.01
N CYS A 89 11.05 -13.55 0.62
CA CYS A 89 11.19 -12.22 1.18
C CYS A 89 9.91 -11.40 0.94
N GLY A 90 9.46 -10.65 1.94
CA GLY A 90 8.23 -9.84 1.88
C GLY A 90 8.27 -8.72 0.85
N TYR A 91 9.45 -8.31 0.39
CA TYR A 91 9.56 -7.37 -0.72
C TYR A 91 9.24 -8.09 -2.04
N ALA A 92 8.16 -7.67 -2.72
CA ALA A 92 7.60 -8.34 -3.89
C ALA A 92 8.61 -8.55 -5.02
N LEU A 93 9.50 -7.58 -5.25
CA LEU A 93 10.52 -7.64 -6.32
C LEU A 93 11.78 -8.43 -5.93
N CYS A 94 11.81 -9.05 -4.74
CA CYS A 94 12.94 -9.86 -4.30
C CYS A 94 12.65 -11.35 -4.49
N SER A 95 13.49 -12.05 -5.25
CA SER A 95 13.42 -13.51 -5.43
C SER A 95 13.98 -14.32 -4.26
N ARG A 96 14.69 -13.66 -3.33
CA ARG A 96 15.40 -14.34 -2.24
C ARG A 96 14.44 -14.83 -1.14
N PRO A 97 14.79 -15.91 -0.43
CA PRO A 97 14.01 -16.35 0.72
C PRO A 97 14.09 -15.36 1.88
N ASN A 98 13.08 -15.39 2.75
CA ASN A 98 13.14 -14.64 4.00
C ASN A 98 14.13 -15.27 5.00
N GLN A 99 14.68 -14.46 5.90
CA GLN A 99 15.58 -14.97 6.94
C GLN A 99 14.79 -15.82 7.95
N LYS A 100 15.36 -16.96 8.34
CA LYS A 100 14.89 -17.77 9.46
C LYS A 100 15.93 -17.72 10.57
N LEU A 101 15.56 -17.17 11.72
CA LEU A 101 16.43 -17.08 12.88
C LEU A 101 16.38 -18.41 13.66
N ALA A 102 17.54 -18.94 14.03
CA ALA A 102 17.64 -20.26 14.67
C ALA A 102 17.04 -20.32 16.09
N HIS A 103 16.87 -19.17 16.75
CA HIS A 103 16.48 -19.12 18.16
C HIS A 103 14.96 -19.03 18.32
N GLY A 104 14.37 -19.95 19.09
CA GLY A 104 12.91 -20.09 19.32
C GLY A 104 12.23 -18.97 20.11
N GLY A 105 12.95 -17.93 20.54
CA GLY A 105 12.39 -16.82 21.31
C GLY A 105 11.55 -15.87 20.44
N GLU A 106 10.45 -15.38 20.99
CA GLU A 106 9.57 -14.37 20.35
C GLU A 106 10.30 -13.04 20.10
N LYS A 107 11.24 -12.70 20.98
CA LYS A 107 12.03 -11.47 20.91
C LYS A 107 13.50 -11.78 20.66
N VAL A 108 14.10 -11.04 19.73
CA VAL A 108 15.50 -11.18 19.35
C VAL A 108 16.18 -9.82 19.43
N TRP A 109 17.41 -9.82 19.90
CA TRP A 109 18.25 -8.63 19.88
C TRP A 109 18.55 -8.24 18.44
N ASN A 110 18.39 -6.97 18.09
CA ASN A 110 18.88 -6.53 16.80
C ASN A 110 20.39 -6.74 16.70
N ARG A 111 20.91 -7.10 15.52
CA ARG A 111 22.35 -7.37 15.30
C ARG A 111 23.22 -6.09 15.37
N LYS A 112 22.70 -5.00 15.95
CA LYS A 112 23.37 -3.71 16.09
C LYS A 112 23.93 -3.56 17.50
N GLY A 113 25.08 -2.91 17.64
CA GLY A 113 25.67 -2.57 18.93
C GLY A 113 25.33 -1.16 19.41
N GLY A 114 25.60 -0.87 20.68
CA GLY A 114 25.59 0.50 21.23
C GLY A 114 24.20 1.10 21.42
N LYS A 115 24.04 2.39 21.09
CA LYS A 115 22.79 3.16 21.32
C LYS A 115 21.61 2.68 20.46
N ASP A 116 21.88 1.96 19.39
CA ASP A 116 20.88 1.38 18.50
C ASP A 116 20.36 0.03 19.00
N PHE A 117 20.87 -0.48 20.12
CA PHE A 117 20.50 -1.78 20.66
C PHE A 117 19.02 -1.81 21.06
N LYS A 118 18.25 -2.68 20.41
CA LYS A 118 16.81 -2.80 20.63
C LYS A 118 16.39 -4.27 20.60
N LEU A 119 15.46 -4.60 21.48
CA LEU A 119 14.77 -5.88 21.48
C LEU A 119 13.61 -5.78 20.48
N ILE A 120 13.67 -6.57 19.40
CA ILE A 120 12.68 -6.54 18.30
C ILE A 120 11.95 -7.89 18.26
N ASN A 121 10.69 -7.88 17.83
CA ASN A 121 9.97 -9.12 17.57
C ASN A 121 10.65 -9.88 16.42
N ARG A 122 10.85 -11.17 16.64
CA ARG A 122 11.45 -12.09 15.68
C ARG A 122 10.73 -12.02 14.33
N THR A 123 9.41 -12.02 14.37
CA THR A 123 8.51 -11.97 13.20
C THR A 123 8.76 -10.75 12.32
N GLU A 124 9.18 -9.61 12.88
CA GLU A 124 9.49 -8.40 12.08
C GLU A 124 10.79 -8.54 11.26
N LEU A 125 11.75 -9.31 11.77
CA LEU A 125 13.03 -9.55 11.08
C LEU A 125 12.88 -10.66 10.04
N GLU A 126 12.13 -11.71 10.38
CA GLU A 126 11.91 -12.87 9.52
C GLU A 126 10.99 -12.60 8.33
N LYS A 127 10.44 -11.39 8.19
CA LYS A 127 9.74 -10.99 6.96
C LYS A 127 10.67 -10.78 5.78
N TRP A 128 11.97 -10.52 6.02
CA TRP A 128 12.87 -9.98 5.02
C TRP A 128 14.11 -10.83 4.81
N CYS A 129 14.68 -10.79 3.60
CA CYS A 129 16.02 -11.34 3.35
C CYS A 129 17.13 -10.41 3.85
N SER A 130 16.86 -9.11 4.01
CA SER A 130 17.84 -8.08 4.36
C SER A 130 17.15 -6.78 4.80
N LYS A 131 17.90 -5.91 5.50
CA LYS A 131 17.43 -4.59 5.94
C LYS A 131 17.06 -3.67 4.76
N SER A 132 17.75 -3.79 3.63
CA SER A 132 17.44 -2.95 2.46
C SER A 132 16.09 -3.32 1.82
N CYS A 133 15.70 -4.60 1.81
CA CYS A 133 14.34 -4.99 1.40
C CYS A 133 13.26 -4.52 2.36
N GLN A 134 13.54 -4.48 3.67
CA GLN A 134 12.66 -3.87 4.65
C GLN A 134 12.47 -2.38 4.36
N GLU A 135 13.55 -1.66 4.10
CA GLU A 135 13.53 -0.22 3.78
C GLU A 135 12.79 0.08 2.47
N ARG A 136 13.03 -0.71 1.40
CA ARG A 136 12.29 -0.60 0.14
C ARG A 136 10.78 -0.77 0.34
N THR A 137 10.39 -1.77 1.13
CA THR A 137 8.97 -2.03 1.38
C THR A 137 8.36 -0.96 2.26
N ALA A 138 9.08 -0.46 3.27
CA ALA A 138 8.64 0.67 4.08
C ALA A 138 8.47 1.95 3.26
N PHE A 139 9.36 2.19 2.29
CA PHE A 139 9.27 3.31 1.36
C PHE A 139 8.02 3.22 0.47
N VAL A 140 7.72 2.04 -0.06
CA VAL A 140 6.48 1.80 -0.81
C VAL A 140 5.25 1.98 0.09
N ARG A 141 5.25 1.39 1.29
CA ARG A 141 4.14 1.49 2.26
C ARG A 141 3.78 2.94 2.58
N ALA A 142 4.77 3.81 2.74
CA ALA A 142 4.57 5.22 3.07
C ALA A 142 3.86 6.02 1.96
N GLN A 143 3.85 5.51 0.73
CA GLN A 143 3.20 6.15 -0.42
C GLN A 143 1.75 5.68 -0.62
N LEU A 144 1.32 4.62 0.08
CA LEU A 144 -0.02 4.06 -0.11
C LEU A 144 -1.11 4.93 0.50
N GLY A 145 -2.26 4.99 -0.17
CA GLY A 145 -3.42 5.73 0.31
C GLY A 145 -4.00 5.13 1.59
N THR A 146 -4.34 5.99 2.56
CA THR A 146 -5.04 5.58 3.79
C THR A 146 -6.51 5.28 3.54
N GLU A 147 -7.14 6.01 2.60
CA GLU A 147 -8.54 5.82 2.25
C GLU A 147 -8.76 4.52 1.46
N PRO A 148 -9.90 3.83 1.67
CA PRO A 148 -10.30 2.69 0.88
C PRO A 148 -10.38 3.01 -0.61
N ALA A 149 -10.03 2.04 -1.46
CA ALA A 149 -9.95 2.24 -2.90
C ALA A 149 -11.26 2.79 -3.52
N TRP A 150 -12.44 2.41 -2.99
CA TRP A 150 -13.74 2.86 -3.51
C TRP A 150 -14.07 4.32 -3.18
N LEU A 151 -13.32 4.97 -2.26
CA LEU A 151 -13.45 6.39 -1.96
C LEU A 151 -12.40 7.24 -2.69
N ARG A 152 -11.44 6.61 -3.37
CA ARG A 152 -10.38 7.33 -4.07
C ARG A 152 -10.95 7.93 -5.36
N ILE A 153 -10.70 9.22 -5.56
CA ILE A 153 -10.81 9.81 -6.90
C ILE A 153 -9.75 9.11 -7.74
N ILE A 154 -10.14 8.55 -8.89
CA ILE A 154 -9.23 7.87 -9.83
C ILE A 154 -8.15 8.87 -10.26
N ARG A 155 -7.07 8.92 -9.51
CA ARG A 155 -5.85 9.66 -9.79
C ARG A 155 -4.75 8.61 -9.80
N ALA A 156 -3.95 8.62 -10.85
CA ALA A 156 -2.76 7.79 -10.90
C ALA A 156 -1.87 8.19 -9.72
N VAL A 157 -1.73 7.29 -8.73
CA VAL A 157 -0.71 7.45 -7.71
C VAL A 157 0.62 7.10 -8.38
N ASP A 158 1.49 8.08 -8.51
CA ASP A 158 2.85 7.87 -9.02
C ASP A 158 3.70 7.25 -7.90
N ILE A 159 3.70 5.91 -7.86
CA ILE A 159 4.44 5.15 -6.85
C ILE A 159 5.87 4.97 -7.32
N LYS A 160 6.81 5.45 -6.51
CA LYS A 160 8.24 5.36 -6.76
C LYS A 160 8.85 4.20 -6.01
N LEU A 161 9.87 3.59 -6.60
CA LEU A 161 10.72 2.63 -5.89
C LEU A 161 11.91 3.36 -5.25
N LEU A 162 12.46 2.81 -4.17
CA LEU A 162 13.48 3.50 -3.38
C LEU A 162 14.74 3.81 -4.19
N ASP A 163 15.19 2.86 -5.00
CA ASP A 163 16.44 2.97 -5.78
C ASP A 163 16.30 3.86 -7.04
N GLU A 164 15.08 4.30 -7.38
CA GLU A 164 14.85 5.27 -8.46
C GLU A 164 15.07 6.71 -8.00
N LEU A 165 15.21 6.93 -6.70
CA LEU A 165 15.51 8.24 -6.15
C LEU A 165 17.02 8.48 -6.20
N ASP A 166 17.45 9.26 -7.18
CA ASP A 166 18.74 9.93 -7.10
C ASP A 166 18.78 10.81 -5.84
N ALA A 167 19.93 10.85 -5.17
CA ALA A 167 20.14 11.66 -3.96
C ALA A 167 19.72 13.13 -4.12
N ASP A 168 19.77 13.65 -5.36
CA ASP A 168 19.39 15.01 -5.72
C ASP A 168 17.86 15.23 -5.76
N SER A 169 17.07 14.18 -6.05
CA SER A 169 15.62 14.25 -6.15
C SER A 169 14.91 14.25 -4.78
N LEU A 170 15.53 13.63 -3.77
CA LEU A 170 15.07 13.69 -2.38
C LEU A 170 15.13 15.13 -1.86
N THR A 171 16.24 15.83 -2.09
CA THR A 171 16.40 17.24 -1.67
C THR A 171 15.46 18.22 -2.37
N LYS A 172 14.97 17.90 -3.57
CA LYS A 172 13.99 18.73 -4.29
C LYS A 172 12.56 18.57 -3.74
N SER A 173 12.20 17.40 -3.23
CA SER A 173 10.85 17.12 -2.72
C SER A 173 10.60 17.71 -1.32
N PHE A 174 11.65 17.95 -0.54
CA PHE A 174 11.57 18.56 0.80
C PHE A 174 11.78 20.08 0.84
N LYS A 175 12.12 20.72 -0.30
CA LYS A 175 12.07 22.18 -0.40
C LYS A 175 10.63 22.61 -0.64
N VAL A 176 9.89 22.77 0.45
CA VAL A 176 8.73 23.66 0.49
C VAL A 176 9.24 25.05 0.15
N ASP A 177 8.74 25.65 -0.93
CA ASP A 177 9.04 27.03 -1.30
C ASP A 177 8.76 27.97 -0.10
N PRO A 178 9.78 28.65 0.47
CA PRO A 178 9.54 29.72 1.41
C PRO A 178 9.08 30.96 0.61
N GLY A 179 7.83 30.95 0.15
CA GLY A 179 7.38 31.94 -0.83
C GLY A 179 5.87 32.08 -1.00
N SER A 180 5.05 31.73 0.00
CA SER A 180 3.66 32.17 0.06
C SER A 180 3.49 33.24 1.15
N GLU A 181 3.96 34.45 0.86
CA GLU A 181 3.57 35.63 1.64
C GLU A 181 2.05 35.80 1.54
N CYS A 182 1.36 35.58 2.66
CA CYS A 182 -0.02 35.98 2.85
C CYS A 182 -0.10 37.51 2.72
N ARG A 183 -0.58 37.99 1.57
CA ARG A 183 -0.86 39.41 1.35
C ARG A 183 -2.02 39.83 2.26
N PRO A 184 -1.84 40.81 3.17
CA PRO A 184 -2.95 41.28 3.99
C PRO A 184 -3.97 42.00 3.11
N MET A 185 -5.24 41.58 3.19
CA MET A 185 -6.36 42.31 2.58
C MET A 185 -6.48 43.67 3.24
N SER A 186 -6.18 44.73 2.49
CA SER A 186 -6.50 46.10 2.87
C SER A 186 -8.01 46.29 2.84
N LEU A 187 -8.65 46.36 4.02
CA LEU A 187 -10.02 46.87 4.13
C LEU A 187 -9.99 48.37 3.86
N GLY A 188 -10.51 48.76 2.69
CA GLY A 188 -10.87 50.15 2.41
C GLY A 188 -12.24 50.46 2.99
N LYS A 189 -12.27 51.33 4.01
CA LYS A 189 -12.95 52.63 4.04
C LYS A 189 -12.92 53.22 5.44
#